data_AF-A0A1U0ZSK1-F1
#
_entry.id   AF-A0A1U0ZSK1-F1
#
_cell.length_a   1.000
_cell.length_b   1.000
_cell.length_c   1.000
_cell.angle_alpha   90.00
_cell.angle_beta   90.00
_cell.angle_gamma   90.00
#
_symmetry.space_group_name_H-M   'P 1'
#
loop_
_entity.id
_entity.type
_entity.pdbx_description
1 polymer ?
#
loop_
_entity_poly.entity_id
_entity_poly.type
_entity_poly.pdbx_seq_one_letter_code
_entity_poly.pdbx_strand_id
1 'polypeptide(L)'
;MSDSWLGVWADNAKVRRVITAPTDPITKYRLLDGRREIWRRAAKQPPLLRVLDKQLKYLGTLRGQVREGDWERLSDDTGVGKIRVRRDDWLADLMARGTRYTEDLHLAIDLNPNIRSWRTRLGFRIQSVVAVKDEDGTHWVDLELISLREHAKHIALIPTPISAPEFQPLKAWVWLQNFRSGMAFTTFLNLLRTFWPFLALPTSWADPVHWLTTRAGNLSPLHWPIQVQFVNPVLDTSRIVPIAAKAQMLHDIHAPLGEDTGVVLMDYLWLEEDDTSPHPELAALVGEKLARPTRNCVVLAFEDKSGIVGPTGTAFDGALNAVGAILDDTITEVILPLDQDGDGLTDPFFRRLLGVAPEKPSLVWRDCKHSGIITSAHRMQRGTARTVWTGGHSPTILNQAITFGVRYALAQLEQVIPYPGSAYQQPGSSGLDNIYQDQLSDLFFAWQKWTNPKVALWLNDYALIDHVEPGNGIAWVVSSALTIRQGMSKTMPKVAFTMTTRDGHPHVYGFDYLVGDRGMWEVDSIYYVNNIRGMKWSVTDKTPMTHSLTIGKARDHDPFEAGMKALADGWNAIGSLIGGAAIAA
;
A
#
# COMPACT_ATOMS: atom_id res chain seq x y z
N MET A 1 -42.84 42.57 -40.95
CA MET A 1 -41.52 43.12 -40.59
C MET A 1 -41.02 42.28 -39.44
N SER A 2 -40.00 41.44 -39.50
CA SER A 2 -39.07 40.96 -40.51
C SER A 2 -37.97 40.32 -39.67
N ASP A 3 -37.58 39.09 -40.01
CA ASP A 3 -36.31 38.46 -39.65
C ASP A 3 -36.13 38.02 -38.18
N SER A 4 -35.54 36.88 -37.85
CA SER A 4 -35.09 35.73 -38.65
C SER A 4 -34.61 34.68 -37.65
N TRP A 5 -34.95 33.42 -37.93
CA TRP A 5 -34.09 32.25 -37.77
C TRP A 5 -32.64 32.54 -37.37
N LEU A 6 -32.20 31.98 -36.23
CA LEU A 6 -30.84 31.50 -35.98
C LEU A 6 -30.83 30.77 -34.62
N GLY A 7 -30.52 29.47 -34.61
CA GLY A 7 -30.11 28.76 -33.40
C GLY A 7 -30.92 27.55 -32.94
N VAL A 8 -31.44 26.74 -33.86
CA VAL A 8 -31.49 25.28 -33.60
C VAL A 8 -30.03 24.81 -33.46
N TRP A 9 -29.78 23.85 -32.58
CA TRP A 9 -28.54 23.09 -32.31
C TRP A 9 -27.81 23.39 -30.99
N ALA A 10 -27.61 22.29 -30.24
CA ALA A 10 -26.75 22.07 -29.07
C ALA A 10 -27.30 22.49 -27.67
N ASP A 11 -27.97 21.57 -26.99
CA ASP A 11 -27.35 20.88 -25.84
C ASP A 11 -28.29 19.80 -25.26
N ASN A 12 -28.05 18.56 -25.68
CA ASN A 12 -28.58 17.35 -25.04
C ASN A 12 -27.81 17.04 -23.75
N ALA A 13 -27.78 17.98 -22.81
CA ALA A 13 -27.37 17.70 -21.45
C ALA A 13 -28.52 16.98 -20.75
N LYS A 14 -28.35 15.69 -20.43
CA LYS A 14 -29.30 14.93 -19.61
C LYS A 14 -29.61 15.73 -18.34
N VAL A 15 -30.79 16.34 -18.30
CA VAL A 15 -31.33 16.98 -17.10
C VAL A 15 -31.47 15.89 -16.04
N ARG A 16 -30.48 15.77 -15.14
CA ARG A 16 -30.69 15.06 -13.88
C ARG A 16 -31.84 15.79 -13.21
N ARG A 17 -33.03 15.16 -13.17
CA ARG A 17 -34.16 15.68 -12.41
C ARG A 17 -33.71 15.82 -10.96
N VAL A 18 -33.38 17.05 -10.56
CA VAL A 18 -33.20 17.39 -9.15
C VAL A 18 -34.58 17.25 -8.55
N ILE A 19 -34.80 16.18 -7.79
CA ILE A 19 -36.04 16.01 -7.05
C ILE A 19 -36.05 17.10 -6.00
N THR A 20 -36.93 18.10 -6.16
CA THR A 20 -37.18 19.11 -5.13
C THR A 20 -37.54 18.38 -3.84
N ALA A 21 -36.75 18.59 -2.78
CA ALA A 21 -36.91 17.88 -1.53
C ALA A 21 -38.33 18.15 -0.99
N PRO A 22 -39.16 17.11 -0.77
CA PRO A 22 -40.48 17.29 -0.17
C PRO A 22 -40.35 17.95 1.20
N THR A 23 -41.15 18.99 1.47
CA THR A 23 -41.20 19.65 2.78
C THR A 23 -41.91 18.78 3.83
N ASP A 24 -42.83 17.91 3.39
CA ASP A 24 -43.53 16.95 4.26
C ASP A 24 -42.60 15.82 4.73
N PRO A 25 -42.44 15.63 6.06
CA PRO A 25 -41.61 14.57 6.63
C PRO A 25 -41.98 13.15 6.16
N ILE A 26 -43.26 12.85 5.95
CA ILE A 26 -43.71 11.51 5.54
C ILE A 26 -43.30 11.22 4.10
N THR A 27 -43.53 12.19 3.21
CA THR A 27 -43.11 12.08 1.81
C THR A 27 -41.59 11.98 1.70
N LYS A 28 -40.84 12.73 2.51
CA LYS A 28 -39.37 12.62 2.60
C LYS A 28 -38.94 11.23 3.05
N TYR A 29 -39.57 10.67 4.08
CA TYR A 29 -39.30 9.31 4.54
C TYR A 29 -39.55 8.26 3.45
N ARG A 30 -40.71 8.31 2.79
CA ARG A 30 -41.05 7.39 1.68
C ARG A 30 -40.07 7.48 0.52
N LEU A 31 -39.60 8.69 0.19
CA LEU A 31 -38.60 8.90 -0.84
C LEU A 31 -37.24 8.30 -0.46
N LEU A 32 -36.80 8.50 0.79
CA LEU A 32 -35.56 7.91 1.29
C LEU A 32 -35.64 6.38 1.35
N ASP A 33 -36.76 5.83 1.79
CA ASP A 33 -36.99 4.38 1.83
C ASP A 33 -37.06 3.78 0.42
N GLY A 34 -37.75 4.44 -0.51
CA GLY A 34 -37.75 4.06 -1.92
C GLY A 34 -36.35 4.08 -2.54
N ARG A 35 -35.54 5.11 -2.24
CA ARG A 35 -34.13 5.17 -2.66
C ARG A 35 -33.33 4.02 -2.08
N ARG A 36 -33.48 3.73 -0.78
CA ARG A 36 -32.82 2.60 -0.12
C ARG A 36 -33.16 1.26 -0.76
N GLU A 37 -34.43 1.04 -1.08
CA GLU A 37 -34.90 -0.18 -1.71
C GLU A 37 -34.37 -0.33 -3.15
N ILE A 38 -34.23 0.76 -3.90
CA ILE A 38 -33.56 0.75 -5.21
C ILE A 38 -32.11 0.27 -5.07
N TRP A 39 -31.37 0.78 -4.08
CA TRP A 39 -29.99 0.34 -3.84
C TRP A 39 -29.90 -1.13 -3.43
N ARG A 40 -30.77 -1.58 -2.53
CA ARG A 40 -30.86 -2.99 -2.15
C ARG A 40 -31.17 -3.91 -3.33
N ARG A 41 -32.01 -3.47 -4.26
CA ARG A 41 -32.31 -4.23 -5.47
C ARG A 41 -31.15 -4.22 -6.45
N ALA A 42 -30.46 -3.09 -6.60
CA ALA A 42 -29.28 -2.98 -7.43
C ALA A 42 -28.14 -3.89 -6.94
N ALA A 43 -27.92 -3.98 -5.63
CA ALA A 43 -26.93 -4.89 -5.03
C ALA A 43 -27.23 -6.38 -5.28
N LYS A 44 -28.50 -6.75 -5.52
CA LYS A 44 -28.89 -8.13 -5.85
C LYS A 44 -28.73 -8.47 -7.32
N GLN A 45 -28.47 -7.50 -8.19
CA GLN A 45 -28.29 -7.75 -9.61
C GLN A 45 -26.94 -8.44 -9.86
N PRO A 46 -26.86 -9.36 -10.83
CA PRO A 46 -25.58 -9.94 -11.20
C PRO A 46 -24.64 -8.85 -11.74
N PRO A 47 -23.34 -8.90 -11.39
CA PRO A 47 -22.36 -7.95 -11.89
C PRO A 47 -22.14 -8.11 -13.39
N LEU A 48 -21.71 -7.05 -14.05
CA LEU A 48 -21.35 -7.07 -15.45
C LEU A 48 -19.89 -7.46 -15.61
N LEU A 49 -19.64 -8.61 -16.23
CA LEU A 49 -18.30 -9.16 -16.46
C LEU A 49 -17.89 -8.99 -17.92
N ARG A 50 -16.87 -8.16 -18.17
CA ARG A 50 -16.41 -7.80 -19.51
C ARG A 50 -14.97 -8.25 -19.73
N VAL A 51 -14.77 -9.09 -20.74
CA VAL A 51 -13.45 -9.56 -21.14
C VAL A 51 -12.84 -8.54 -22.10
N LEU A 52 -11.59 -8.21 -21.84
CA LEU A 52 -10.79 -7.24 -22.56
C LEU A 52 -9.52 -7.91 -23.09
N ASP A 53 -9.06 -7.48 -24.26
CA ASP A 53 -7.81 -7.94 -24.88
C ASP A 53 -6.57 -7.33 -24.19
N LYS A 54 -5.36 -7.68 -24.67
CA LYS A 54 -4.06 -7.14 -24.24
C LYS A 54 -3.93 -5.62 -24.33
N GLN A 55 -4.74 -4.97 -25.18
CA GLN A 55 -4.82 -3.50 -25.28
C GLN A 55 -5.95 -2.90 -24.44
N LEU A 56 -6.54 -3.68 -23.52
CA LEU A 56 -7.75 -3.34 -22.78
C LEU A 56 -8.95 -3.01 -23.69
N LYS A 57 -8.95 -3.49 -24.93
CA LYS A 57 -10.08 -3.33 -25.86
C LYS A 57 -11.16 -4.35 -25.56
N TYR A 58 -12.41 -3.93 -25.62
CA TYR A 58 -13.55 -4.78 -25.34
C TYR A 58 -13.66 -5.94 -26.35
N LEU A 59 -13.65 -7.18 -25.84
CA LEU A 59 -13.88 -8.40 -26.63
C LEU A 59 -15.34 -8.86 -26.53
N GLY A 60 -15.87 -8.96 -25.31
CA GLY A 60 -17.19 -9.50 -25.08
C GLY A 60 -17.61 -9.42 -23.61
N THR A 61 -18.88 -9.73 -23.34
CA THR A 61 -19.45 -9.79 -21.99
C THR A 61 -19.85 -11.22 -21.68
N LEU A 62 -19.43 -11.74 -20.52
CA LEU A 62 -19.87 -13.04 -20.01
C LEU A 62 -21.30 -12.88 -19.48
N ARG A 63 -22.30 -13.33 -20.24
CA ARG A 63 -23.72 -13.24 -19.85
C ARG A 63 -24.26 -14.59 -19.41
N GLY A 64 -24.75 -14.67 -18.17
CA GLY A 64 -25.64 -15.74 -17.71
C GLY A 64 -25.04 -17.15 -17.57
N GLN A 65 -23.71 -17.31 -17.68
CA GLN A 65 -23.02 -18.61 -17.62
C GLN A 65 -21.97 -18.72 -16.51
N VAL A 66 -21.91 -17.72 -15.62
CA VAL A 66 -21.08 -17.79 -14.42
C VAL A 66 -21.83 -18.56 -13.35
N ARG A 67 -21.35 -19.78 -13.07
CA ARG A 67 -21.94 -20.65 -12.05
C ARG A 67 -21.47 -20.26 -10.66
N GLU A 68 -20.20 -19.91 -10.56
CA GLU A 68 -19.52 -19.53 -9.34
C GLU A 68 -18.43 -18.51 -9.67
N GLY A 69 -18.32 -17.49 -8.83
CA GLY A 69 -17.30 -16.46 -8.97
C GLY A 69 -16.99 -15.86 -7.61
N ASP A 70 -15.73 -15.95 -7.23
CA ASP A 70 -15.17 -15.33 -6.05
C ASP A 70 -14.09 -14.36 -6.48
N TRP A 71 -14.14 -13.12 -6.04
CA TRP A 71 -13.06 -12.16 -6.26
C TRP A 71 -12.93 -11.24 -5.07
N GLU A 72 -11.72 -10.73 -4.84
CA GLU A 72 -11.48 -9.82 -3.75
C GLU A 72 -10.65 -8.62 -4.19
N ARG A 73 -10.74 -7.56 -3.39
CA ARG A 73 -9.92 -6.37 -3.49
C ARG A 73 -9.36 -6.08 -2.11
N LEU A 74 -8.05 -5.94 -2.03
CA LEU A 74 -7.33 -5.68 -0.79
C LEU A 74 -6.64 -4.30 -0.88
N SER A 75 -6.60 -3.57 0.24
CA SER A 75 -5.89 -2.29 0.38
C SER A 75 -4.39 -2.50 0.51
N ASP A 76 -3.98 -3.63 1.08
CA ASP A 76 -2.61 -3.87 1.49
C ASP A 76 -1.87 -4.65 0.42
N ASP A 77 -2.51 -5.70 -0.10
CA ASP A 77 -1.93 -6.66 -1.05
C ASP A 77 -2.77 -6.76 -2.34
N THR A 78 -2.35 -7.61 -3.27
CA THR A 78 -3.05 -7.91 -4.51
C THR A 78 -4.21 -8.87 -4.24
N GLY A 79 -5.42 -8.46 -4.62
CA GLY A 79 -6.59 -9.34 -4.54
C GLY A 79 -6.56 -10.42 -5.63
N VAL A 80 -7.03 -11.61 -5.28
CA VAL A 80 -7.19 -12.73 -6.22
C VAL A 80 -8.66 -13.04 -6.48
N GLY A 81 -8.92 -13.75 -7.58
CA GLY A 81 -10.27 -14.24 -7.87
C GLY A 81 -10.27 -15.51 -8.69
N LYS A 82 -11.39 -16.23 -8.64
CA LYS A 82 -11.68 -17.41 -9.45
C LYS A 82 -13.09 -17.28 -10.00
N ILE A 83 -13.24 -17.39 -11.30
CA ILE A 83 -14.55 -17.39 -11.97
C ILE A 83 -14.67 -18.65 -12.80
N ARG A 84 -15.73 -19.42 -12.57
CA ARG A 84 -16.06 -20.61 -13.33
C ARG A 84 -17.15 -20.31 -14.35
N VAL A 85 -16.79 -20.43 -15.62
CA VAL A 85 -17.67 -20.20 -16.76
C VAL A 85 -17.92 -21.50 -17.49
N ARG A 86 -19.13 -21.71 -17.99
CA ARG A 86 -19.43 -22.85 -18.86
C ARG A 86 -18.72 -22.71 -20.21
N ARG A 87 -18.13 -23.80 -20.71
CA ARG A 87 -17.38 -23.79 -21.98
C ARG A 87 -18.25 -23.52 -23.21
N ASP A 88 -19.56 -23.75 -23.10
CA ASP A 88 -20.50 -23.53 -24.20
C ASP A 88 -20.61 -22.04 -24.61
N ASP A 89 -20.11 -21.11 -23.78
CA ASP A 89 -19.93 -19.71 -24.19
C ASP A 89 -18.80 -19.59 -25.23
N TRP A 90 -19.10 -18.95 -26.35
CA TRP A 90 -18.10 -18.66 -27.39
C TRP A 90 -16.93 -17.85 -26.82
N LEU A 91 -17.18 -16.99 -25.84
CA LEU A 91 -16.14 -16.19 -25.20
C LEU A 91 -15.24 -17.05 -24.30
N ALA A 92 -15.81 -18.03 -23.60
CA ALA A 92 -15.04 -19.00 -22.81
C ALA A 92 -14.18 -19.89 -23.71
N ASP A 93 -14.70 -20.33 -24.85
CA ASP A 93 -13.92 -21.09 -25.82
C ASP A 93 -12.83 -20.25 -26.51
N LEU A 94 -13.11 -18.96 -26.79
CA LEU A 94 -12.12 -18.02 -27.29
C LEU A 94 -10.96 -17.84 -26.30
N MET A 95 -11.25 -17.69 -25.00
CA MET A 95 -10.21 -17.59 -23.97
C MET A 95 -9.42 -18.88 -23.81
N ALA A 96 -10.08 -20.04 -23.97
CA ALA A 96 -9.42 -21.34 -23.79
C ALA A 96 -8.59 -21.80 -25.00
N ARG A 97 -8.98 -21.43 -26.24
CA ARG A 97 -8.31 -21.91 -27.48
C ARG A 97 -7.95 -20.82 -28.47
N GLY A 98 -8.70 -19.72 -28.49
CA GLY A 98 -8.58 -18.68 -29.51
C GLY A 98 -7.47 -17.66 -29.25
N THR A 99 -7.12 -17.43 -28.00
CA THR A 99 -6.04 -16.52 -27.61
C THR A 99 -4.70 -17.23 -27.56
N ARG A 100 -3.64 -16.56 -28.02
CA ARG A 100 -2.29 -17.12 -27.92
C ARG A 100 -1.88 -17.18 -26.45
N TYR A 101 -1.13 -18.22 -26.08
CA TYR A 101 -0.63 -18.38 -24.69
C TYR A 101 0.27 -17.23 -24.23
N THR A 102 0.83 -16.44 -25.15
CA THR A 102 1.65 -15.25 -24.87
C THR A 102 0.85 -13.96 -24.76
N GLU A 103 -0.44 -13.98 -25.09
CA GLU A 103 -1.27 -12.78 -25.08
C GLU A 103 -2.00 -12.63 -23.75
N ASP A 104 -1.95 -11.41 -23.21
CA ASP A 104 -2.64 -11.08 -21.98
C ASP A 104 -4.13 -10.85 -22.20
N LEU A 105 -4.92 -11.37 -21.25
CA LEU A 105 -6.35 -11.12 -21.16
C LEU A 105 -6.67 -10.40 -19.86
N HIS A 106 -7.66 -9.51 -19.91
CA HIS A 106 -8.09 -8.74 -18.76
C HIS A 106 -9.60 -8.87 -18.58
N LEU A 107 -10.07 -8.65 -17.35
CA LEU A 107 -11.47 -8.70 -16.97
C LEU A 107 -11.85 -7.42 -16.21
N ALA A 108 -12.89 -6.75 -16.70
CA ALA A 108 -13.54 -5.65 -16.00
C ALA A 108 -14.84 -6.16 -15.34
N ILE A 109 -14.95 -5.96 -14.04
CA ILE A 109 -16.14 -6.31 -13.25
C ILE A 109 -16.80 -5.00 -12.80
N ASP A 110 -17.96 -4.69 -13.37
CA ASP A 110 -18.81 -3.62 -12.86
C ASP A 110 -19.84 -4.21 -11.89
N LEU A 111 -19.68 -3.93 -10.59
CA LEU A 111 -20.56 -4.46 -9.53
C LEU A 111 -22.03 -4.05 -9.73
N ASN A 112 -22.26 -2.82 -10.20
CA ASN A 112 -23.59 -2.35 -10.57
C ASN A 112 -23.65 -2.12 -12.10
N PRO A 113 -24.40 -2.94 -12.85
CA PRO A 113 -24.46 -2.83 -14.31
C PRO A 113 -25.09 -1.53 -14.82
N ASN A 114 -25.92 -0.88 -13.99
CA ASN A 114 -26.66 0.34 -14.35
C ASN A 114 -25.83 1.62 -14.14
N ILE A 115 -24.86 1.59 -13.22
CA ILE A 115 -24.03 2.73 -12.88
C ILE A 115 -22.58 2.31 -13.06
N ARG A 116 -22.07 2.57 -14.26
CA ARG A 116 -20.70 2.24 -14.64
C ARG A 116 -19.82 3.46 -14.37
N SER A 117 -18.78 3.25 -13.59
CA SER A 117 -17.78 4.26 -13.28
C SER A 117 -16.45 3.58 -13.06
N TRP A 118 -15.37 4.22 -13.49
CA TRP A 118 -14.01 3.78 -13.23
C TRP A 118 -13.71 3.63 -11.72
N ARG A 119 -14.42 4.37 -10.84
CA ARG A 119 -14.24 4.30 -9.37
C ARG A 119 -14.74 3.00 -8.77
N THR A 120 -15.86 2.50 -9.26
CA THR A 120 -16.53 1.31 -8.70
C THR A 120 -16.15 0.03 -9.44
N ARG A 121 -15.62 0.16 -10.66
CA ARG A 121 -15.17 -0.95 -11.49
C ARG A 121 -13.94 -1.60 -10.89
N LEU A 122 -13.96 -2.93 -10.85
CA LEU A 122 -12.81 -3.74 -10.47
C LEU A 122 -12.11 -4.22 -11.75
N GLY A 123 -10.79 -4.10 -11.78
CA GLY A 123 -9.98 -4.58 -12.89
C GLY A 123 -9.11 -5.75 -12.46
N PHE A 124 -9.11 -6.79 -13.29
CA PHE A 124 -8.28 -7.98 -13.10
C PHE A 124 -7.54 -8.33 -14.39
N ARG A 125 -6.36 -8.91 -14.25
CA ARG A 125 -5.67 -9.67 -15.30
C ARG A 125 -6.02 -11.15 -15.12
N ILE A 126 -6.29 -11.84 -16.22
CA ILE A 126 -6.49 -13.30 -16.21
C ILE A 126 -5.10 -13.93 -16.25
N GLN A 127 -4.72 -14.59 -15.15
CA GLN A 127 -3.40 -15.22 -15.01
C GLN A 127 -3.38 -16.61 -15.63
N SER A 128 -4.44 -17.38 -15.41
CA SER A 128 -4.56 -18.76 -15.87
C SER A 128 -5.97 -19.04 -16.36
N VAL A 129 -6.06 -19.80 -17.46
CA VAL A 129 -7.31 -20.30 -18.03
C VAL A 129 -7.23 -21.82 -18.03
N VAL A 130 -8.01 -22.45 -17.15
CA VAL A 130 -8.00 -23.90 -16.97
C VAL A 130 -9.29 -24.49 -17.53
N ALA A 131 -9.17 -25.26 -18.61
CA ALA A 131 -10.32 -26.01 -19.14
C ALA A 131 -10.49 -27.33 -18.36
N VAL A 132 -11.58 -27.44 -17.61
CA VAL A 132 -11.89 -28.60 -16.78
C VAL A 132 -13.06 -29.38 -17.40
N LYS A 133 -12.99 -30.71 -17.37
CA LYS A 133 -14.12 -31.59 -17.66
C LYS A 133 -14.54 -32.25 -16.35
N ASP A 134 -15.77 -32.01 -15.94
CA ASP A 134 -16.33 -32.59 -14.72
C ASP A 134 -16.78 -34.04 -14.94
N GLU A 135 -17.00 -34.80 -13.86
CA GLU A 135 -17.46 -36.20 -13.93
C GLU A 135 -18.81 -36.32 -14.64
N ASP A 136 -19.66 -35.31 -14.49
CA ASP A 136 -20.97 -35.18 -15.16
C ASP A 136 -20.86 -34.99 -16.69
N GLY A 137 -19.63 -34.94 -17.24
CA GLY A 137 -19.37 -34.71 -18.66
C GLY A 137 -19.49 -33.26 -19.10
N THR A 138 -19.88 -32.35 -18.20
CA THR A 138 -19.91 -30.90 -18.48
C THR A 138 -18.50 -30.32 -18.56
N HIS A 139 -18.30 -29.43 -19.54
CA HIS A 139 -17.04 -28.73 -19.74
C HIS A 139 -17.09 -27.31 -19.17
N TRP A 140 -16.10 -26.98 -18.36
CA TRP A 140 -15.94 -25.70 -17.68
C TRP A 140 -14.62 -25.04 -18.06
N VAL A 141 -14.57 -23.73 -17.91
CA VAL A 141 -13.37 -22.91 -18.01
C VAL A 141 -13.27 -22.13 -16.71
N ASP A 142 -12.23 -22.45 -15.93
CA ASP A 142 -11.89 -21.79 -14.69
C ASP A 142 -10.87 -20.69 -14.99
N LEU A 143 -11.25 -19.45 -14.68
CA LEU A 143 -10.42 -18.26 -14.84
C LEU A 143 -9.83 -17.89 -13.49
N GLU A 144 -8.51 -17.90 -13.39
CA GLU A 144 -7.79 -17.37 -12.24
C GLU A 144 -7.41 -15.91 -12.49
N LEU A 145 -7.81 -15.05 -11.57
CA LEU A 145 -7.74 -13.60 -11.69
C LEU A 145 -6.77 -13.03 -10.68
N ILE A 146 -6.01 -12.03 -11.12
CA ILE A 146 -5.13 -11.23 -10.27
C ILE A 146 -5.48 -9.74 -10.45
N SER A 147 -5.65 -9.01 -9.35
CA SER A 147 -6.01 -7.59 -9.41
C SER A 147 -4.94 -6.78 -10.14
N LEU A 148 -5.36 -5.73 -10.86
CA LEU A 148 -4.44 -4.83 -11.58
C LEU A 148 -3.47 -4.09 -10.64
N ARG A 149 -3.74 -4.09 -9.34
CA ARG A 149 -2.78 -3.65 -8.31
C ARG A 149 -1.44 -4.37 -8.40
N GLU A 150 -1.38 -5.59 -8.94
CA GLU A 150 -0.13 -6.34 -9.12
C GLU A 150 0.90 -5.58 -9.96
N HIS A 151 0.47 -4.68 -10.84
CA HIS A 151 1.40 -3.80 -11.56
C HIS A 151 2.32 -3.00 -10.61
N ALA A 152 1.87 -2.66 -9.40
CA ALA A 152 2.69 -1.97 -8.41
C ALA A 152 3.83 -2.85 -7.85
N LYS A 153 3.72 -4.17 -7.88
CA LYS A 153 4.83 -5.08 -7.52
C LYS A 153 5.87 -5.23 -8.63
N HIS A 154 5.54 -4.79 -9.84
CA HIS A 154 6.41 -4.87 -11.02
C HIS A 154 6.93 -3.50 -11.50
N ILE A 155 6.72 -2.44 -10.71
CA ILE A 155 7.33 -1.12 -10.95
C ILE A 155 8.53 -0.99 -10.01
N ALA A 156 9.74 -1.05 -10.57
CA ALA A 156 10.97 -0.86 -9.83
C ALA A 156 11.26 0.63 -9.64
N LEU A 157 11.45 1.05 -8.38
CA LEU A 157 11.85 2.41 -8.01
C LEU A 157 13.37 2.51 -7.96
N ILE A 158 13.97 3.00 -9.04
CA ILE A 158 15.44 3.08 -9.20
C ILE A 158 15.98 4.42 -8.66
N PRO A 159 17.19 4.43 -8.06
CA PRO A 159 17.79 5.63 -7.47
C PRO A 159 17.85 6.86 -8.38
N THR A 160 18.10 6.66 -9.67
CA THR A 160 18.17 7.73 -10.67
C THR A 160 17.25 7.39 -11.85
N PRO A 161 15.99 7.88 -11.84
CA PRO A 161 15.03 7.57 -12.89
C PRO A 161 15.45 8.03 -14.30
N ILE A 162 16.36 9.00 -14.41
CA ILE A 162 16.76 9.64 -15.67
C ILE A 162 18.00 8.97 -16.29
N SER A 163 18.79 8.22 -15.51
CA SER A 163 20.01 7.59 -15.99
C SER A 163 19.78 6.13 -16.38
N ALA A 164 20.63 5.63 -17.28
CA ALA A 164 20.62 4.21 -17.65
C ALA A 164 20.91 3.35 -16.41
N PRO A 165 20.30 2.16 -16.27
CA PRO A 165 20.57 1.27 -15.15
C PRO A 165 22.06 0.96 -14.94
N GLU A 166 22.85 0.95 -16.02
CA GLU A 166 24.30 0.69 -16.01
C GLU A 166 25.10 1.85 -15.38
N PHE A 167 24.55 3.06 -15.35
CA PHE A 167 25.21 4.24 -14.78
C PHE A 167 24.27 4.97 -13.82
N GLN A 168 24.45 4.74 -12.52
CA GLN A 168 23.66 5.39 -11.48
C GLN A 168 24.53 6.35 -10.66
N PRO A 169 24.45 7.67 -10.90
CA PRO A 169 25.24 8.65 -10.15
C PRO A 169 24.79 8.77 -8.68
N LEU A 170 23.55 8.39 -8.36
CA LEU A 170 23.04 8.32 -6.99
C LEU A 170 22.86 6.87 -6.57
N LYS A 171 23.26 6.56 -5.34
CA LYS A 171 23.09 5.22 -4.74
C LYS A 171 21.69 5.00 -4.16
N ALA A 172 20.94 6.07 -3.88
CA ALA A 172 19.58 6.02 -3.40
C ALA A 172 18.81 7.25 -3.89
N TRP A 173 17.54 7.06 -4.25
CA TRP A 173 16.60 8.16 -4.44
C TRP A 173 16.08 8.57 -3.07
N VAL A 174 16.27 9.83 -2.66
CA VAL A 174 15.71 10.36 -1.41
C VAL A 174 14.86 11.57 -1.74
N TRP A 175 13.60 11.55 -1.34
CA TRP A 175 12.65 12.64 -1.57
C TRP A 175 11.81 12.89 -0.33
N LEU A 176 11.77 14.14 0.14
CA LEU A 176 11.01 14.54 1.32
C LEU A 176 9.81 15.38 0.88
N GLN A 177 8.60 14.84 1.08
CA GLN A 177 7.33 15.50 0.78
C GLN A 177 6.19 14.83 1.55
N ASN A 178 4.99 15.42 1.51
CA ASN A 178 3.73 14.76 1.84
C ASN A 178 3.64 13.42 1.10
N PHE A 179 3.34 12.36 1.84
CA PHE A 179 3.55 10.99 1.38
C PHE A 179 2.78 10.65 0.10
N ARG A 180 1.52 11.10 -0.01
CA ARG A 180 0.68 10.86 -1.19
C ARG A 180 1.28 11.50 -2.45
N SER A 181 1.64 12.78 -2.39
CA SER A 181 2.28 13.50 -3.49
C SER A 181 3.67 12.97 -3.81
N GLY A 182 4.46 12.66 -2.77
CA GLY A 182 5.79 12.09 -2.93
C GLY A 182 5.74 10.76 -3.67
N MET A 183 4.88 9.82 -3.27
CA MET A 183 4.74 8.53 -3.93
C MET A 183 4.16 8.63 -5.35
N ALA A 184 3.22 9.55 -5.57
CA ALA A 184 2.72 9.84 -6.91
C ALA A 184 3.84 10.35 -7.83
N PHE A 185 4.66 11.28 -7.35
CA PHE A 185 5.78 11.86 -8.08
C PHE A 185 6.90 10.84 -8.37
N THR A 186 7.30 10.05 -7.37
CA THR A 186 8.34 9.02 -7.57
C THR A 186 7.89 7.94 -8.54
N THR A 187 6.63 7.50 -8.45
CA THR A 187 6.07 6.53 -9.40
C THR A 187 5.98 7.12 -10.80
N PHE A 188 5.52 8.38 -10.92
CA PHE A 188 5.46 9.09 -12.19
C PHE A 188 6.83 9.17 -12.88
N LEU A 189 7.90 9.53 -12.16
CA LEU A 189 9.26 9.59 -12.71
C LEU A 189 9.75 8.22 -13.21
N ASN A 190 9.43 7.13 -12.51
CA ASN A 190 9.81 5.79 -12.95
C ASN A 190 8.99 5.33 -14.17
N LEU A 191 7.71 5.69 -14.27
CA LEU A 191 6.91 5.43 -15.48
C LEU A 191 7.36 6.28 -16.67
N LEU A 192 7.76 7.53 -16.42
CA LEU A 192 8.34 8.43 -17.41
C LEU A 192 9.57 7.80 -18.06
N ARG A 193 10.42 7.13 -17.27
CA ARG A 193 11.57 6.39 -17.79
C ARG A 193 11.18 5.30 -18.79
N THR A 194 10.18 4.49 -18.44
CA THR A 194 9.78 3.33 -19.25
C THR A 194 9.02 3.74 -20.51
N PHE A 195 8.12 4.72 -20.42
CA PHE A 195 7.20 5.02 -21.51
C PHE A 195 7.60 6.22 -22.36
N TRP A 196 8.39 7.16 -21.84
CA TRP A 196 8.74 8.37 -22.59
C TRP A 196 9.90 8.09 -23.55
N PRO A 197 9.73 8.23 -24.89
CA PRO A 197 10.76 7.87 -25.85
C PRO A 197 12.09 8.59 -25.64
N PHE A 198 12.07 9.85 -25.18
CA PHE A 198 13.29 10.63 -24.96
C PHE A 198 14.16 10.07 -23.83
N LEU A 199 13.55 9.49 -22.79
CA LEU A 199 14.27 8.87 -21.68
C LEU A 199 14.49 7.38 -21.89
N ALA A 200 13.55 6.68 -22.53
CA ALA A 200 13.64 5.25 -22.81
C ALA A 200 14.83 4.91 -23.74
N LEU A 201 15.15 5.77 -24.70
CA LEU A 201 16.29 5.59 -25.61
C LEU A 201 17.66 5.60 -24.88
N PRO A 202 18.05 6.66 -24.14
CA PRO A 202 19.33 6.68 -23.44
C PRO A 202 19.38 5.71 -22.27
N THR A 203 18.25 5.41 -21.62
CA THR A 203 18.23 4.50 -20.46
C THR A 203 18.29 3.03 -20.84
N SER A 204 18.03 2.67 -22.09
CA SER A 204 18.05 1.27 -22.57
C SER A 204 19.02 1.10 -23.74
N TRP A 205 20.16 1.79 -23.72
CA TRP A 205 21.10 1.78 -24.85
C TRP A 205 21.67 0.39 -25.18
N ALA A 206 21.72 -0.51 -24.20
CA ALA A 206 22.15 -1.89 -24.36
C ALA A 206 21.00 -2.89 -24.65
N ASP A 207 19.73 -2.44 -24.65
CA ASP A 207 18.56 -3.25 -25.00
C ASP A 207 17.73 -2.61 -26.14
N PRO A 208 18.08 -2.89 -27.40
CA PRO A 208 17.38 -2.31 -28.56
C PRO A 208 15.94 -2.84 -28.72
N VAL A 209 15.55 -3.92 -28.04
CA VAL A 209 14.18 -4.46 -28.11
C VAL A 209 13.22 -3.58 -27.31
N HIS A 210 13.68 -3.01 -26.19
CA HIS A 210 12.91 -2.03 -25.41
C HIS A 210 12.59 -0.75 -26.21
N TRP A 211 13.41 -0.42 -27.22
CA TRP A 211 13.12 0.70 -28.11
C TRP A 211 11.95 0.42 -29.06
N LEU A 212 11.79 -0.83 -29.50
CA LEU A 212 10.68 -1.25 -30.38
C LEU A 212 9.33 -1.29 -29.65
N THR A 213 9.35 -1.45 -28.33
CA THR A 213 8.13 -1.42 -27.50
C THR A 213 7.71 0.01 -27.14
N THR A 214 8.62 0.99 -27.25
CA THR A 214 8.38 2.40 -26.96
C THR A 214 7.79 3.13 -28.17
N ARG A 215 6.52 3.55 -28.10
CA ARG A 215 5.82 4.20 -29.22
C ARG A 215 6.08 5.71 -29.26
N ALA A 216 6.31 6.27 -30.44
CA ALA A 216 6.50 7.72 -30.66
C ALA A 216 5.32 8.60 -30.16
N GLY A 217 4.11 8.04 -30.02
CA GLY A 217 2.93 8.74 -29.47
C GLY A 217 2.90 8.86 -27.95
N ASN A 218 3.83 8.24 -27.21
CA ASN A 218 3.86 8.24 -25.74
C ASN A 218 4.45 9.53 -25.12
N LEU A 219 4.46 10.65 -25.86
CA LEU A 219 5.01 11.92 -25.37
C LEU A 219 4.17 12.54 -24.24
N SER A 220 2.87 12.24 -24.20
CA SER A 220 1.97 12.66 -23.13
C SER A 220 1.76 11.54 -22.11
N PRO A 221 1.86 11.81 -20.79
CA PRO A 221 1.54 10.84 -19.75
C PRO A 221 0.12 10.25 -19.84
N LEU A 222 -0.82 11.01 -20.40
CA LEU A 222 -2.21 10.59 -20.60
C LEU A 222 -2.38 9.51 -21.69
N HIS A 223 -1.31 9.16 -22.41
CA HIS A 223 -1.31 8.08 -23.41
C HIS A 223 -0.65 6.78 -22.89
N TRP A 224 -0.13 6.77 -21.66
CA TRP A 224 0.54 5.58 -21.13
C TRP A 224 -0.45 4.46 -20.77
N PRO A 225 -0.07 3.16 -20.89
CA PRO A 225 -0.91 2.03 -20.48
C PRO A 225 -1.26 2.05 -18.99
N ILE A 226 -0.22 2.34 -18.20
CA ILE A 226 -0.27 2.42 -16.75
C ILE A 226 0.03 3.88 -16.43
N GLN A 227 -0.86 4.50 -15.66
CA GLN A 227 -0.79 5.91 -15.30
C GLN A 227 -0.85 6.02 -13.80
N VAL A 228 -0.24 7.08 -13.26
CA VAL A 228 -0.38 7.45 -11.86
C VAL A 228 -1.40 8.56 -11.77
N GLN A 229 -2.27 8.52 -10.76
CA GLN A 229 -3.21 9.61 -10.54
C GLN A 229 -2.44 10.89 -10.20
N PHE A 230 -2.73 11.99 -10.91
CA PHE A 230 -2.18 13.29 -10.57
C PHE A 230 -2.67 13.73 -9.18
N VAL A 231 -1.70 14.12 -8.34
CA VAL A 231 -1.92 14.69 -7.01
C VAL A 231 -1.31 16.08 -6.99
N ASN A 232 -2.07 17.05 -6.52
CA ASN A 232 -1.65 18.42 -6.32
C ASN A 232 -0.86 18.51 -5.01
N PRO A 233 0.45 18.79 -5.07
CA PRO A 233 1.30 18.81 -3.89
C PRO A 233 0.95 19.90 -2.88
N VAL A 234 0.17 20.92 -3.27
CA VAL A 234 -0.19 22.04 -2.38
C VAL A 234 -1.39 21.70 -1.49
N LEU A 235 -2.34 20.93 -2.01
CA LEU A 235 -3.58 20.56 -1.33
C LEU A 235 -3.51 19.19 -0.63
N ASP A 236 -2.33 18.55 -0.66
CA ASP A 236 -2.13 17.25 -0.07
C ASP A 236 -1.93 17.36 1.45
N THR A 237 -2.91 16.93 2.24
CA THR A 237 -2.88 16.95 3.71
C THR A 237 -2.17 15.75 4.33
N SER A 238 -1.71 14.79 3.52
CA SER A 238 -1.06 13.58 4.01
C SER A 238 0.24 13.89 4.76
N ARG A 239 0.64 13.01 5.68
CA ARG A 239 1.83 13.22 6.53
C ARG A 239 3.10 13.34 5.70
N ILE A 240 3.99 14.27 6.06
CA ILE A 240 5.32 14.39 5.44
C ILE A 240 6.18 13.21 5.89
N VAL A 241 6.63 12.41 4.92
CA VAL A 241 7.51 11.27 5.15
C VAL A 241 8.61 11.26 4.10
N PRO A 242 9.88 11.12 4.50
CA PRO A 242 10.99 10.90 3.57
C PRO A 242 10.87 9.53 2.90
N ILE A 243 10.84 9.54 1.58
CA ILE A 243 10.82 8.36 0.73
C ILE A 243 12.25 8.08 0.30
N ALA A 244 12.76 6.90 0.63
CA ALA A 244 14.03 6.42 0.11
C ALA A 244 13.82 5.16 -0.72
N ALA A 245 14.39 5.11 -1.92
CA ALA A 245 14.32 3.93 -2.79
C ALA A 245 15.72 3.53 -3.29
N LYS A 246 16.03 2.23 -3.18
CA LYS A 246 17.26 1.59 -3.66
C LYS A 246 16.94 0.42 -4.58
N ALA A 247 16.37 0.69 -5.76
CA ALA A 247 15.98 -0.34 -6.73
C ALA A 247 15.05 -1.41 -6.14
N GLN A 248 14.09 -0.98 -5.32
CA GLN A 248 13.06 -1.81 -4.69
C GLN A 248 11.75 -1.66 -5.45
N MET A 249 10.82 -2.61 -5.30
CA MET A 249 9.51 -2.51 -5.94
C MET A 249 8.65 -1.46 -5.25
N LEU A 250 7.79 -0.79 -6.02
CA LEU A 250 6.88 0.24 -5.52
C LEU A 250 6.01 -0.27 -4.37
N HIS A 251 5.47 -1.48 -4.50
CA HIS A 251 4.66 -2.10 -3.45
C HIS A 251 5.40 -2.25 -2.12
N ASP A 252 6.67 -2.69 -2.16
CA ASP A 252 7.45 -2.98 -0.95
C ASP A 252 7.76 -1.70 -0.15
N ILE A 253 7.97 -0.58 -0.85
CA ILE A 253 8.16 0.74 -0.23
C ILE A 253 6.82 1.32 0.24
N HIS A 254 5.78 1.20 -0.60
CA HIS A 254 4.48 1.78 -0.29
C HIS A 254 3.79 1.08 0.87
N ALA A 255 3.72 -0.25 0.88
CA ALA A 255 2.85 -1.01 1.79
C ALA A 255 3.04 -0.62 3.26
N PRO A 256 4.25 -0.56 3.81
CA PRO A 256 4.39 -0.25 5.22
C PRO A 256 4.33 1.26 5.54
N LEU A 257 4.74 2.11 4.60
CA LEU A 257 4.61 3.57 4.73
C LEU A 257 3.16 4.05 4.60
N GLY A 258 2.39 3.42 3.71
CA GLY A 258 0.97 3.68 3.49
C GLY A 258 0.14 3.27 4.70
N GLU A 259 0.48 2.14 5.33
CA GLU A 259 -0.16 1.73 6.58
C GLU A 259 0.10 2.72 7.74
N ASP A 260 1.31 3.29 7.82
CA ASP A 260 1.65 4.29 8.84
C ASP A 260 0.93 5.63 8.61
N THR A 261 0.84 6.04 7.34
CA THR A 261 0.31 7.36 6.97
C THR A 261 -1.21 7.36 6.78
N GLY A 262 -1.82 6.18 6.62
CA GLY A 262 -3.22 6.03 6.24
C GLY A 262 -3.48 6.26 4.74
N VAL A 263 -2.44 6.30 3.92
CA VAL A 263 -2.55 6.42 2.46
C VAL A 263 -2.62 5.04 1.84
N VAL A 264 -3.62 4.82 1.00
CA VAL A 264 -3.86 3.54 0.34
C VAL A 264 -3.61 3.68 -1.16
N LEU A 265 -2.83 2.75 -1.70
CA LEU A 265 -2.69 2.58 -3.14
C LEU A 265 -3.95 1.91 -3.67
N MET A 266 -4.58 2.44 -4.72
CA MET A 266 -5.74 1.85 -5.37
C MET A 266 -5.51 1.72 -6.87
N ASP A 267 -5.95 0.61 -7.42
CA ASP A 267 -5.96 0.30 -8.85
C ASP A 267 -7.33 0.63 -9.47
N TYR A 268 -7.39 1.61 -10.35
CA TYR A 268 -8.60 1.92 -11.10
C TYR A 268 -8.46 1.50 -12.56
N LEU A 269 -9.50 0.86 -13.09
CA LEU A 269 -9.59 0.52 -14.50
C LEU A 269 -10.44 1.54 -15.23
N TRP A 270 -9.78 2.36 -16.05
CA TRP A 270 -10.45 3.39 -16.84
C TRP A 270 -10.67 2.94 -18.27
N LEU A 271 -11.89 3.16 -18.78
CA LEU A 271 -12.27 2.85 -20.15
C LEU A 271 -12.73 4.11 -20.88
N GLU A 272 -12.53 4.15 -22.20
CA GLU A 272 -12.92 5.24 -23.09
C GLU A 272 -14.45 5.50 -23.14
N GLU A 273 -15.26 4.63 -22.55
CA GLU A 273 -16.70 4.88 -22.38
C GLU A 273 -17.04 5.76 -21.18
N ASP A 274 -16.13 5.89 -20.21
CA ASP A 274 -16.40 6.66 -18.98
C ASP A 274 -16.47 8.16 -19.28
N ASP A 275 -17.36 8.86 -18.59
CA ASP A 275 -17.62 10.30 -18.78
C ASP A 275 -16.62 11.19 -18.01
N THR A 276 -16.12 10.69 -16.90
CA THR A 276 -15.26 11.40 -15.95
C THR A 276 -13.79 10.98 -16.08
N SER A 277 -12.87 11.92 -15.84
CA SER A 277 -11.43 11.63 -15.79
C SER A 277 -11.06 10.87 -14.50
N PRO A 278 -10.13 9.89 -14.57
CA PRO A 278 -9.56 9.25 -13.39
C PRO A 278 -8.55 10.16 -12.66
N HIS A 279 -8.29 11.37 -13.17
CA HIS A 279 -7.43 12.40 -12.57
C HIS A 279 -8.26 13.58 -12.06
N PRO A 280 -8.96 13.45 -10.91
CA PRO A 280 -9.89 14.48 -10.45
C PRO A 280 -9.22 15.83 -10.19
N GLU A 281 -8.00 15.82 -9.62
CA GLU A 281 -7.27 17.06 -9.31
C GLU A 281 -6.70 17.73 -10.56
N LEU A 282 -6.34 16.97 -11.59
CA LEU A 282 -5.95 17.52 -12.89
C LEU A 282 -7.18 18.07 -13.63
N ALA A 283 -8.32 17.37 -13.55
CA ALA A 283 -9.58 17.81 -14.13
C ALA A 283 -10.07 19.12 -13.50
N ALA A 284 -9.81 19.33 -12.20
CA ALA A 284 -10.10 20.60 -11.55
C ALA A 284 -9.24 21.76 -12.07
N LEU A 285 -8.00 21.49 -12.52
CA LEU A 285 -7.07 22.52 -13.02
C LEU A 285 -7.25 22.82 -14.52
N VAL A 286 -7.45 21.79 -15.35
CA VAL A 286 -7.39 21.90 -16.82
C VAL A 286 -8.73 21.56 -17.49
N GLY A 287 -9.70 21.06 -16.71
CA GLY A 287 -11.00 20.62 -17.19
C GLY A 287 -11.03 19.13 -17.58
N GLU A 288 -12.21 18.52 -17.45
CA GLU A 288 -12.44 17.07 -17.65
C GLU A 288 -11.98 16.55 -19.02
N LYS A 289 -12.19 17.32 -20.10
CA LYS A 289 -11.85 16.88 -21.46
C LYS A 289 -10.35 16.75 -21.70
N LEU A 290 -9.55 17.62 -21.10
CA LEU A 290 -8.10 17.66 -21.28
C LEU A 290 -7.37 16.77 -20.28
N ALA A 291 -7.95 16.56 -19.10
CA ALA A 291 -7.41 15.65 -18.09
C ALA A 291 -7.72 14.17 -18.38
N ARG A 292 -8.47 13.87 -19.45
CA ARG A 292 -8.91 12.51 -19.77
C ARG A 292 -7.78 11.71 -20.46
N PRO A 293 -7.55 10.44 -20.08
CA PRO A 293 -6.67 9.56 -20.82
C PRO A 293 -7.12 9.40 -22.27
N THR A 294 -6.15 9.28 -23.18
CA THR A 294 -6.41 9.15 -24.62
C THR A 294 -6.69 7.70 -25.04
N ARG A 295 -6.50 6.74 -24.13
CA ARG A 295 -6.71 5.31 -24.35
C ARG A 295 -7.11 4.60 -23.06
N ASN A 296 -7.72 3.43 -23.16
CA ASN A 296 -7.96 2.55 -21.99
C ASN A 296 -6.66 2.33 -21.19
N CYS A 297 -6.73 2.52 -19.88
CA CYS A 297 -5.56 2.52 -19.01
C CYS A 297 -5.86 2.01 -17.60
N VAL A 298 -4.80 1.57 -16.94
CA VAL A 298 -4.78 1.25 -15.51
C VAL A 298 -4.24 2.46 -14.78
N VAL A 299 -4.97 2.95 -13.79
CA VAL A 299 -4.58 4.12 -12.99
C VAL A 299 -4.25 3.68 -11.57
N LEU A 300 -3.01 3.89 -11.17
CA LEU A 300 -2.53 3.71 -9.80
C LEU A 300 -2.76 5.03 -9.06
N ALA A 301 -3.72 5.04 -8.14
CA ALA A 301 -4.08 6.20 -7.34
C ALA A 301 -3.55 6.03 -5.91
N PHE A 302 -2.90 7.07 -5.38
CA PHE A 302 -2.62 7.17 -3.95
C PHE A 302 -3.74 7.99 -3.34
N GLU A 303 -4.60 7.38 -2.53
CA GLU A 303 -5.71 8.05 -1.85
C GLU A 303 -5.40 8.20 -0.37
N ASP A 304 -5.55 9.41 0.15
CA ASP A 304 -5.47 9.64 1.59
C ASP A 304 -6.77 9.20 2.27
N LYS A 305 -6.66 8.15 3.10
CA LYS A 305 -7.75 7.59 3.90
C LYS A 305 -7.46 7.70 5.39
N SER A 306 -6.56 8.60 5.79
CA SER A 306 -6.24 8.86 7.20
C SER A 306 -7.39 9.56 7.94
N GLY A 307 -8.26 10.28 7.23
CA GLY A 307 -9.32 11.11 7.80
C GLY A 307 -8.79 12.37 8.48
N ILE A 308 -7.59 12.80 8.10
CA ILE A 308 -6.93 14.01 8.61
C ILE A 308 -7.16 15.12 7.59
N VAL A 309 -7.97 16.11 7.97
CA VAL A 309 -8.26 17.30 7.14
C VAL A 309 -7.32 18.46 7.50
N GLY A 310 -6.94 18.55 8.78
CA GLY A 310 -6.08 19.61 9.29
C GLY A 310 -6.76 20.99 9.34
N PRO A 311 -6.14 21.98 10.01
CA PRO A 311 -6.71 23.32 10.18
C PRO A 311 -6.64 24.19 8.91
N THR A 312 -5.71 23.92 7.98
CA THR A 312 -5.51 24.73 6.77
C THR A 312 -5.93 24.03 5.48
N GLY A 313 -6.06 22.70 5.49
CA GLY A 313 -6.37 21.88 4.32
C GLY A 313 -5.24 21.87 3.28
N THR A 314 -3.99 22.10 3.70
CA THR A 314 -2.82 22.21 2.81
C THR A 314 -1.67 21.29 3.22
N ALA A 315 -0.62 21.25 2.39
CA ALA A 315 0.62 20.53 2.67
C ALA A 315 1.26 20.82 4.03
N PHE A 316 1.04 22.03 4.59
CA PHE A 316 1.53 22.41 5.92
C PHE A 316 0.92 21.56 7.05
N ASP A 317 -0.33 21.12 6.89
CA ASP A 317 -0.98 20.26 7.88
C ASP A 317 -0.34 18.88 7.93
N GLY A 318 0.24 18.41 6.82
CA GLY A 318 1.05 17.20 6.78
C GLY A 318 2.31 17.28 7.64
N ALA A 319 2.90 18.47 7.79
CA ALA A 319 4.04 18.72 8.68
C ALA A 319 3.61 18.72 10.16
N LEU A 320 2.48 19.39 10.46
CA LEU A 320 1.89 19.40 11.81
C LEU A 320 1.49 17.98 12.25
N ASN A 321 0.94 17.18 11.34
CA ASN A 321 0.64 15.78 11.57
C ASN A 321 1.90 14.98 11.91
N ALA A 322 3.00 15.18 11.18
CA ALA A 322 4.25 14.49 11.44
C ALA A 322 4.78 14.77 12.86
N VAL A 323 4.75 16.05 13.27
CA VAL A 323 5.14 16.45 14.64
C VAL A 323 4.19 15.86 15.69
N GLY A 324 2.88 15.96 15.47
CA GLY A 324 1.87 15.42 16.39
C GLY A 324 1.95 13.90 16.54
N ALA A 325 2.21 13.18 15.45
CA ALA A 325 2.41 11.74 15.46
C ALA A 325 3.61 11.31 16.30
N ILE A 326 4.77 11.95 16.08
CA ILE A 326 5.97 11.64 16.85
C ILE A 326 5.76 11.91 18.34
N LEU A 327 5.06 13.00 18.69
CA LEU A 327 4.79 13.36 20.08
C LEU A 327 3.79 12.39 20.76
N ASP A 328 2.71 12.01 20.08
CA ASP A 328 1.75 11.05 20.63
C ASP A 328 2.37 9.66 20.83
N ASP A 329 3.14 9.18 19.85
CA ASP A 329 3.81 7.87 19.90
C ASP A 329 4.92 7.82 20.97
N THR A 330 5.52 8.95 21.34
CA THR A 330 6.64 9.00 22.31
C THR A 330 6.22 9.40 23.72
N ILE A 331 5.28 10.33 23.87
CA ILE A 331 4.93 10.94 25.16
C ILE A 331 3.59 10.41 25.66
N THR A 332 2.55 10.44 24.81
CA THR A 332 1.20 10.05 25.22
C THR A 332 1.13 8.57 25.54
N GLU A 333 1.70 7.71 24.68
CA GLU A 333 1.73 6.26 24.92
C GLU A 333 2.47 5.85 26.22
N VAL A 334 3.48 6.62 26.64
CA VAL A 334 4.34 6.26 27.78
C VAL A 334 3.85 6.86 29.10
N ILE A 335 3.32 8.09 29.08
CA ILE A 335 3.07 8.87 30.31
C ILE A 335 1.57 9.00 30.61
N LEU A 336 0.71 9.02 29.60
CA LEU A 336 -0.74 9.26 29.74
C LEU A 336 -1.54 8.31 28.83
N PRO A 337 -1.72 7.03 29.21
CA PRO A 337 -2.60 6.11 28.51
C PRO A 337 -4.06 6.52 28.73
N LEU A 338 -4.49 7.58 28.05
CA LEU A 338 -5.88 7.99 27.95
C LEU A 338 -6.54 7.03 26.95
N ASP A 339 -7.50 6.26 27.43
CA ASP A 339 -8.37 5.38 26.64
C ASP A 339 -9.79 5.71 27.09
N GLN A 340 -10.43 6.67 26.40
CA GLN A 340 -11.77 7.15 26.79
C GLN A 340 -12.90 6.24 26.28
N ASP A 341 -12.64 5.44 25.25
CA ASP A 341 -13.60 4.56 24.59
C ASP A 341 -13.47 3.08 24.96
N GLY A 342 -12.42 2.71 25.69
CA GLY A 342 -12.20 1.36 26.24
C GLY A 342 -11.81 0.35 25.18
N ASP A 343 -11.27 0.81 24.05
CA ASP A 343 -10.91 -0.04 22.91
C ASP A 343 -9.51 -0.68 23.06
N GLY A 344 -8.76 -0.28 24.10
CA GLY A 344 -7.42 -0.75 24.41
C GLY A 344 -6.30 -0.04 23.63
N LEU A 345 -6.61 1.00 22.85
CA LEU A 345 -5.67 1.89 22.17
C LEU A 345 -5.61 3.24 22.91
N THR A 346 -4.46 3.90 22.84
CA THR A 346 -4.30 5.22 23.48
C THR A 346 -4.82 6.31 22.55
N ASP A 347 -5.73 7.14 23.04
CA ASP A 347 -6.29 8.30 22.35
C ASP A 347 -5.20 9.34 22.04
N PRO A 348 -5.16 9.89 20.81
CA PRO A 348 -4.14 10.87 20.44
C PRO A 348 -4.43 12.24 21.07
N PHE A 349 -3.61 12.64 22.06
CA PHE A 349 -3.77 13.90 22.81
C PHE A 349 -3.15 15.09 22.07
N PHE A 350 -1.91 14.97 21.60
CA PHE A 350 -1.20 16.07 20.93
C PHE A 350 -1.74 16.33 19.53
N ARG A 351 -2.13 15.31 18.76
CA ARG A 351 -2.82 15.53 17.47
C ARG A 351 -4.16 16.25 17.67
N ARG A 352 -4.89 15.97 18.76
CA ARG A 352 -6.12 16.71 19.10
C ARG A 352 -5.82 18.17 19.43
N LEU A 353 -4.76 18.44 20.18
CA LEU A 353 -4.33 19.80 20.50
C LEU A 353 -3.90 20.59 19.25
N LEU A 354 -3.23 19.94 18.30
CA LEU A 354 -2.78 20.54 17.04
C LEU A 354 -3.91 20.66 16.00
N GLY A 355 -5.11 20.14 16.27
CA GLY A 355 -6.23 20.14 15.32
C GLY A 355 -6.04 19.19 14.13
N VAL A 356 -5.14 18.20 14.28
CA VAL A 356 -4.78 17.21 13.25
C VAL A 356 -5.22 15.81 13.68
N ALA A 357 -6.07 15.71 14.70
CA ALA A 357 -6.68 14.46 15.10
C ALA A 357 -7.54 13.91 13.95
N PRO A 358 -7.46 12.60 13.67
CA PRO A 358 -8.31 11.97 12.67
C PRO A 358 -9.79 12.21 12.98
N GLU A 359 -10.58 12.64 11.99
CA GLU A 359 -12.01 12.85 12.16
C GLU A 359 -12.71 11.55 12.56
N LYS A 360 -13.78 11.66 13.36
CA LYS A 360 -14.64 10.51 13.68
C LYS A 360 -15.31 10.02 12.38
N PRO A 361 -15.21 8.74 12.04
CA PRO A 361 -15.75 8.25 10.78
C PRO A 361 -17.27 8.37 10.74
N SER A 362 -17.80 8.84 9.61
CA SER A 362 -19.25 8.91 9.35
C SER A 362 -19.86 7.52 9.08
N LEU A 363 -19.03 6.58 8.62
CA LEU A 363 -19.41 5.21 8.34
C LEU A 363 -19.48 4.40 9.63
N VAL A 364 -20.70 4.21 10.14
CA VAL A 364 -20.95 3.46 11.38
C VAL A 364 -21.75 2.18 11.11
N TRP A 365 -21.25 1.06 11.60
CA TRP A 365 -21.96 -0.21 11.69
C TRP A 365 -22.22 -0.53 13.15
N ARG A 366 -23.50 -0.61 13.51
CA ARG A 366 -23.95 -0.94 14.86
C ARG A 366 -24.42 -2.38 14.94
N ASP A 367 -23.99 -3.09 15.97
CA ASP A 367 -24.49 -4.44 16.23
C ASP A 367 -25.84 -4.35 16.94
N CYS A 368 -26.87 -4.91 16.33
CA CYS A 368 -28.22 -4.93 16.87
C CYS A 368 -29.04 -6.03 16.21
N LYS A 369 -30.19 -6.37 16.81
CA LYS A 369 -31.11 -7.40 16.30
C LYS A 369 -31.50 -7.24 14.82
N HIS A 370 -31.46 -6.00 14.31
CA HIS A 370 -31.80 -5.67 12.92
C HIS A 370 -30.62 -5.11 12.12
N SER A 371 -29.39 -5.47 12.51
CA SER A 371 -28.18 -5.03 11.83
C SER A 371 -27.97 -5.74 10.48
N GLY A 372 -27.20 -5.08 9.61
CA GLY A 372 -26.69 -5.68 8.36
C GLY A 372 -25.49 -6.60 8.57
N ILE A 373 -24.98 -6.67 9.81
CA ILE A 373 -23.88 -7.53 10.22
C ILE A 373 -24.38 -8.98 10.26
N ILE A 374 -23.72 -9.87 9.51
CA ILE A 374 -24.03 -11.30 9.47
C ILE A 374 -23.19 -12.04 10.51
N THR A 375 -21.90 -11.75 10.52
CA THR A 375 -20.93 -12.34 11.45
C THR A 375 -19.94 -11.26 11.88
N SER A 376 -19.54 -11.28 13.14
CA SER A 376 -18.48 -10.46 13.70
C SER A 376 -17.59 -11.34 14.57
N ALA A 377 -16.28 -11.12 14.52
CA ALA A 377 -15.32 -11.78 15.40
C ALA A 377 -14.28 -10.79 15.89
N HIS A 378 -14.05 -10.83 17.19
CA HIS A 378 -13.06 -10.03 17.91
C HIS A 378 -11.93 -10.96 18.36
N ARG A 379 -10.70 -10.67 17.90
CA ARG A 379 -9.50 -11.45 18.24
C ARG A 379 -8.50 -10.56 18.95
N MET A 380 -8.29 -10.82 20.24
CA MET A 380 -7.22 -10.22 21.03
C MET A 380 -6.04 -11.19 21.13
N GLN A 381 -4.92 -10.85 20.51
CA GLN A 381 -3.64 -11.51 20.72
C GLN A 381 -2.91 -10.82 21.87
N ARG A 382 -2.57 -11.60 22.90
CA ARG A 382 -1.75 -11.12 24.03
C ARG A 382 -0.30 -10.96 23.59
N GLY A 383 0.39 -10.00 24.20
CA GLY A 383 1.82 -9.79 23.94
C GLY A 383 2.62 -11.02 24.33
N THR A 384 3.63 -11.35 23.53
CA THR A 384 4.46 -12.53 23.75
C THR A 384 5.59 -12.21 24.72
N ALA A 385 6.53 -11.34 24.37
CA ALA A 385 7.72 -11.05 25.16
C ALA A 385 7.83 -9.60 25.67
N ARG A 386 8.34 -9.44 26.90
CA ARG A 386 8.60 -8.14 27.56
C ARG A 386 9.83 -7.43 27.00
N THR A 387 10.89 -8.18 26.71
CA THR A 387 12.18 -7.63 26.32
C THR A 387 12.63 -8.21 24.98
N VAL A 388 13.20 -7.34 24.13
CA VAL A 388 13.73 -7.71 22.83
C VAL A 388 15.24 -7.58 22.81
N TRP A 389 15.91 -8.57 22.24
CA TRP A 389 17.34 -8.61 22.02
C TRP A 389 17.65 -8.61 20.52
N THR A 390 18.69 -7.88 20.14
CA THR A 390 19.30 -7.95 18.79
C THR A 390 20.82 -7.86 18.93
N GLY A 391 21.56 -8.41 17.98
CA GLY A 391 23.01 -8.35 17.99
C GLY A 391 23.66 -9.56 17.33
N GLY A 392 24.92 -9.80 17.70
CA GLY A 392 25.80 -10.81 17.12
C GLY A 392 27.22 -10.28 16.86
N HIS A 393 27.36 -8.97 16.61
CA HIS A 393 28.60 -8.27 16.31
C HIS A 393 28.62 -6.88 16.96
N SER A 394 29.80 -6.41 17.37
CA SER A 394 29.99 -5.05 17.89
C SER A 394 30.09 -4.02 16.76
N PRO A 395 29.87 -2.72 17.05
CA PRO A 395 30.03 -1.66 16.07
C PRO A 395 31.41 -1.71 15.39
N THR A 396 31.46 -1.54 14.07
CA THR A 396 32.70 -1.62 13.28
C THR A 396 33.81 -0.71 13.81
N ILE A 397 33.46 0.48 14.32
CA ILE A 397 34.40 1.41 14.96
C ILE A 397 35.02 0.83 16.24
N LEU A 398 34.24 0.14 17.06
CA LEU A 398 34.71 -0.46 18.31
C LEU A 398 35.59 -1.69 18.01
N ASN A 399 35.17 -2.56 17.09
CA ASN A 399 35.97 -3.69 16.64
C ASN A 399 37.30 -3.23 16.00
N GLN A 400 37.29 -2.15 15.21
CA GLN A 400 38.51 -1.56 14.64
C GLN A 400 39.41 -0.95 15.71
N ALA A 401 38.86 -0.28 16.73
CA ALA A 401 39.62 0.29 17.84
C ALA A 401 40.25 -0.79 18.74
N ILE A 402 39.54 -1.88 19.02
CA ILE A 402 40.06 -3.04 19.76
C ILE A 402 41.15 -3.73 18.95
N THR A 403 40.90 -3.97 17.66
CA THR A 403 41.90 -4.56 16.74
C THR A 403 43.16 -3.69 16.66
N PHE A 404 43.00 -2.37 16.59
CA PHE A 404 44.12 -1.42 16.61
C PHE A 404 44.85 -1.42 17.94
N GLY A 405 44.14 -1.46 19.07
CA GLY A 405 44.70 -1.55 20.42
C GLY A 405 45.50 -2.83 20.66
N VAL A 406 45.01 -3.98 20.17
CA VAL A 406 45.71 -5.26 20.23
C VAL A 406 46.98 -5.22 19.36
N ARG A 407 46.90 -4.71 18.13
CA ARG A 407 48.08 -4.53 17.26
C ARG A 407 49.11 -3.58 17.87
N TYR A 408 48.66 -2.50 18.51
CA TYR A 408 49.54 -1.55 19.19
C TYR A 408 50.19 -2.17 20.44
N ALA A 409 49.43 -2.93 21.24
CA ALA A 409 49.93 -3.60 22.44
C ALA A 409 50.93 -4.73 22.12
N LEU A 410 50.69 -5.51 21.05
CA LEU A 410 51.62 -6.52 20.57
C LEU A 410 52.88 -5.90 19.97
N ALA A 411 52.75 -4.82 19.20
CA ALA A 411 53.90 -4.07 18.69
C ALA A 411 54.75 -3.42 19.81
N GLN A 412 54.12 -3.01 20.92
CA GLN A 412 54.82 -2.51 22.12
C GLN A 412 55.54 -3.65 22.88
N LEU A 413 54.94 -4.84 22.99
CA LEU A 413 55.60 -6.01 23.59
C LEU A 413 56.79 -6.50 22.76
N GLU A 414 56.71 -6.44 21.42
CA GLU A 414 57.83 -6.73 20.52
C GLU A 414 58.98 -5.70 20.64
N GLN A 415 58.68 -4.45 21.02
CA GLN A 415 59.70 -3.41 21.26
C GLN A 415 60.37 -3.52 22.64
N VAL A 416 59.79 -4.25 23.61
CA VAL A 416 60.31 -4.36 24.99
C VAL A 416 61.23 -5.57 25.20
N ILE A 417 61.42 -6.43 24.19
CA ILE A 417 62.40 -7.53 24.23
C ILE A 417 63.57 -7.26 23.26
N PRO A 418 64.59 -6.46 23.65
CA PRO A 418 65.82 -6.39 22.89
C PRO A 418 66.72 -7.58 23.23
N TYR A 419 66.70 -8.62 22.40
CA TYR A 419 67.79 -9.61 22.38
C TYR A 419 68.88 -9.13 21.42
N PRO A 420 70.13 -8.89 21.88
CA PRO A 420 71.19 -8.47 20.99
C PRO A 420 71.61 -9.64 20.09
N GLY A 421 71.40 -9.50 18.78
CA GLY A 421 72.11 -10.31 17.77
C GLY A 421 71.36 -11.42 17.05
N SER A 422 70.05 -11.30 16.78
CA SER A 422 69.41 -12.19 15.79
C SER A 422 68.33 -11.48 14.97
N ALA A 423 68.65 -11.18 13.72
CA ALA A 423 67.70 -10.84 12.69
C ALA A 423 67.10 -12.14 12.12
N TYR A 424 66.15 -12.74 12.84
CA TYR A 424 65.31 -13.80 12.28
C TYR A 424 63.86 -13.62 12.76
N GLN A 425 63.01 -13.29 11.80
CA GLN A 425 61.56 -13.31 11.92
C GLN A 425 61.12 -14.71 12.34
N GLN A 426 60.59 -14.86 13.54
CA GLN A 426 60.15 -16.14 14.09
C GLN A 426 58.87 -16.59 13.36
N PRO A 427 58.90 -17.63 12.51
CA PRO A 427 57.73 -18.06 11.74
C PRO A 427 56.82 -18.87 12.68
N GLY A 428 55.70 -18.29 13.11
CA GLY A 428 54.72 -18.99 13.95
C GLY A 428 53.82 -18.12 14.83
N SER A 429 54.07 -16.82 14.98
CA SER A 429 53.20 -15.92 15.76
C SER A 429 51.91 -15.52 15.03
N SER A 430 51.88 -15.61 13.70
CA SER A 430 50.74 -15.22 12.86
C SER A 430 49.52 -16.15 12.97
N GLY A 431 49.65 -17.32 13.62
CA GLY A 431 48.54 -18.25 13.86
C GLY A 431 47.77 -18.01 15.16
N LEU A 432 48.44 -17.55 16.22
CA LEU A 432 47.78 -17.22 17.49
C LEU A 432 47.16 -15.81 17.47
N ASP A 433 47.74 -14.90 16.67
CA ASP A 433 47.22 -13.54 16.53
C ASP A 433 45.81 -13.53 15.92
N ASN A 434 45.55 -14.36 14.90
CA ASN A 434 44.22 -14.50 14.30
C ASN A 434 43.21 -15.20 15.22
N ILE A 435 43.63 -16.17 16.04
CA ILE A 435 42.74 -16.92 16.95
C ILE A 435 42.32 -16.05 18.14
N TYR A 436 43.22 -15.26 18.71
CA TYR A 436 42.88 -14.32 19.79
C TYR A 436 42.14 -13.08 19.28
N GLN A 437 42.41 -12.65 18.04
CA GLN A 437 41.68 -11.57 17.40
C GLN A 437 40.20 -11.93 17.17
N ASP A 438 39.91 -13.15 16.71
CA ASP A 438 38.54 -13.62 16.42
C ASP A 438 37.71 -13.86 17.71
N GLN A 439 38.37 -14.17 18.84
CA GLN A 439 37.71 -14.34 20.14
C GLN A 439 37.48 -13.04 20.92
N LEU A 440 38.30 -12.00 20.68
CA LEU A 440 38.14 -10.69 21.33
C LEU A 440 37.30 -9.71 20.48
N SER A 441 37.20 -9.93 19.16
CA SER A 441 36.16 -9.29 18.35
C SER A 441 34.79 -9.74 18.82
N ASP A 442 33.83 -8.81 18.87
CA ASP A 442 32.43 -9.08 19.24
C ASP A 442 32.20 -9.55 20.69
N LEU A 443 33.16 -9.32 21.60
CA LEU A 443 32.97 -9.55 23.04
C LEU A 443 32.22 -8.39 23.72
N PHE A 444 32.56 -7.16 23.36
CA PHE A 444 32.01 -5.95 23.97
C PHE A 444 30.92 -5.35 23.08
N PHE A 445 29.78 -4.96 23.66
CA PHE A 445 28.67 -4.31 22.95
C PHE A 445 28.15 -5.07 21.73
N ALA A 446 28.32 -6.40 21.66
CA ALA A 446 27.81 -7.21 20.57
C ALA A 446 26.29 -7.46 20.64
N TRP A 447 25.69 -7.24 21.82
CA TRP A 447 24.26 -7.38 22.05
C TRP A 447 23.67 -6.08 22.58
N GLN A 448 22.45 -5.78 22.15
CA GLN A 448 21.65 -4.68 22.64
C GLN A 448 20.29 -5.22 23.11
N LYS A 449 19.89 -4.79 24.31
CA LYS A 449 18.63 -5.18 24.96
C LYS A 449 17.76 -3.96 25.15
N TRP A 450 16.48 -4.05 24.78
CA TRP A 450 15.51 -2.98 25.03
C TRP A 450 14.19 -3.56 25.53
N THR A 451 13.67 -3.00 26.62
CA THR A 451 12.43 -3.46 27.26
C THR A 451 11.34 -2.45 27.01
N ASN A 452 10.18 -2.90 26.52
CA ASN A 452 9.05 -2.00 26.33
C ASN A 452 8.42 -1.75 27.71
N PRO A 453 8.46 -0.51 28.25
CA PRO A 453 7.98 -0.23 29.60
C PRO A 453 6.47 -0.48 29.74
N LYS A 454 5.67 -0.24 28.68
CA LYS A 454 4.22 -0.46 28.68
C LYS A 454 3.90 -1.95 28.86
N VAL A 455 4.47 -2.77 27.99
CA VAL A 455 4.32 -4.22 28.05
C VAL A 455 4.84 -4.74 29.39
N ALA A 456 5.98 -4.24 29.86
CA ALA A 456 6.58 -4.58 31.15
C ALA A 456 5.75 -4.24 32.39
N LEU A 457 4.96 -3.16 32.35
CA LEU A 457 4.11 -2.71 33.45
C LEU A 457 2.82 -3.52 33.54
N TRP A 458 2.22 -3.85 32.39
CA TRP A 458 0.94 -4.57 32.33
C TRP A 458 1.07 -6.10 32.32
N LEU A 459 2.24 -6.61 31.91
CA LEU A 459 2.56 -8.03 32.00
C LEU A 459 3.09 -8.36 33.39
N ASN A 460 2.44 -9.33 34.03
CA ASN A 460 2.80 -9.85 35.35
C ASN A 460 4.07 -10.75 35.27
N ASP A 461 4.57 -11.22 36.42
CA ASP A 461 5.79 -12.04 36.57
C ASP A 461 5.82 -13.35 35.75
N TYR A 462 4.68 -13.78 35.20
CA TYR A 462 4.54 -14.96 34.34
C TYR A 462 4.64 -14.67 32.84
N ALA A 463 4.95 -13.43 32.44
CA ALA A 463 5.11 -13.11 31.02
C ALA A 463 6.35 -13.72 30.40
N LEU A 464 6.30 -13.99 29.08
CA LEU A 464 7.50 -14.45 28.38
C LEU A 464 8.54 -13.32 28.43
N ILE A 465 9.75 -13.68 28.82
CA ILE A 465 10.74 -12.71 29.28
C ILE A 465 11.45 -12.07 28.08
N ASP A 466 12.03 -12.90 27.21
CA ASP A 466 12.92 -12.45 26.14
C ASP A 466 12.50 -12.99 24.76
N HIS A 467 12.54 -12.12 23.76
CA HIS A 467 12.45 -12.44 22.34
C HIS A 467 13.73 -11.98 21.64
N VAL A 468 14.36 -12.86 20.88
CA VAL A 468 15.57 -12.53 20.10
C VAL A 468 15.16 -12.32 18.65
N GLU A 469 15.35 -11.10 18.16
CA GLU A 469 15.03 -10.76 16.77
C GLU A 469 16.29 -10.87 15.90
N PRO A 470 16.31 -11.75 14.88
CA PRO A 470 17.44 -11.86 13.97
C PRO A 470 17.46 -10.65 13.03
N GLY A 471 18.52 -9.84 13.11
CA GLY A 471 18.74 -8.66 12.26
C GLY A 471 20.09 -8.67 11.55
N ASN A 472 20.60 -7.49 11.19
CA ASN A 472 21.90 -7.30 10.51
C ASN A 472 23.13 -7.66 11.37
N GLY A 473 22.95 -8.36 12.49
CA GLY A 473 24.01 -8.82 13.39
C GLY A 473 24.71 -7.74 14.22
N ILE A 474 24.79 -6.49 13.77
CA ILE A 474 25.55 -5.44 14.47
C ILE A 474 24.67 -4.72 15.49
N ALA A 475 25.11 -4.62 16.75
CA ALA A 475 24.43 -3.88 17.81
C ALA A 475 24.84 -2.38 17.86
N TRP A 476 24.03 -1.53 18.50
CA TRP A 476 24.29 -0.09 18.74
C TRP A 476 24.43 0.78 17.48
N VAL A 477 23.87 0.32 16.36
CA VAL A 477 23.77 1.07 15.10
C VAL A 477 22.31 1.39 14.77
N VAL A 478 22.06 2.38 13.91
CA VAL A 478 20.69 2.79 13.54
C VAL A 478 19.85 1.60 13.05
N SER A 479 20.45 0.68 12.28
CA SER A 479 19.77 -0.55 11.83
C SER A 479 19.35 -1.48 12.98
N SER A 480 20.10 -1.54 14.08
CA SER A 480 19.77 -2.37 15.24
C SER A 480 18.62 -1.80 16.06
N ALA A 481 18.51 -0.47 16.13
CA ALA A 481 17.36 0.19 16.74
C ALA A 481 16.06 -0.10 15.98
N LEU A 482 16.14 -0.23 14.65
CA LEU A 482 15.01 -0.68 13.82
C LEU A 482 14.64 -2.13 14.09
N THR A 483 15.61 -3.04 14.12
CA THR A 483 15.36 -4.45 14.45
C THR A 483 14.74 -4.61 15.84
N ILE A 484 15.17 -3.83 16.82
CA ILE A 484 14.54 -3.81 18.16
C ILE A 484 13.09 -3.37 18.07
N ARG A 485 12.78 -2.30 17.31
CA ARG A 485 11.39 -1.89 17.08
C ARG A 485 10.57 -2.98 16.38
N GLN A 486 11.16 -3.69 15.42
CA GLN A 486 10.52 -4.82 14.76
C GLN A 486 10.13 -5.91 15.75
N GLY A 487 11.09 -6.32 16.59
CA GLY A 487 10.86 -7.31 17.61
C GLY A 487 9.80 -6.83 18.61
N MET A 488 9.80 -5.54 18.97
CA MET A 488 8.80 -4.97 19.86
C MET A 488 7.40 -5.01 19.26
N SER A 489 7.24 -4.67 17.98
CA SER A 489 5.94 -4.74 17.30
C SER A 489 5.43 -6.16 17.15
N LYS A 490 6.32 -7.13 16.89
CA LYS A 490 5.97 -8.55 16.89
C LYS A 490 5.49 -9.04 18.26
N THR A 491 6.08 -8.53 19.34
CA THR A 491 5.79 -9.00 20.70
C THR A 491 4.69 -8.20 21.41
N MET A 492 4.31 -7.03 20.89
CA MET A 492 3.22 -6.24 21.45
C MET A 492 1.85 -6.94 21.31
N PRO A 493 0.92 -6.72 22.24
CA PRO A 493 -0.45 -7.21 22.12
C PRO A 493 -1.13 -6.60 20.89
N LYS A 494 -1.91 -7.41 20.16
CA LYS A 494 -2.60 -7.00 18.92
C LYS A 494 -4.08 -7.30 19.04
N VAL A 495 -4.91 -6.43 18.46
CA VAL A 495 -6.35 -6.67 18.35
C VAL A 495 -6.73 -6.66 16.88
N ALA A 496 -7.50 -7.66 16.44
CA ALA A 496 -7.98 -7.78 15.08
C ALA A 496 -9.49 -8.05 15.07
N PHE A 497 -10.19 -7.46 14.11
CA PHE A 497 -11.63 -7.60 13.92
C PHE A 497 -11.91 -8.19 12.54
N THR A 498 -12.96 -8.98 12.42
CA THR A 498 -13.43 -9.43 11.10
C THR A 498 -14.95 -9.39 11.12
N MET A 499 -15.56 -8.86 10.07
CA MET A 499 -17.01 -8.68 10.04
C MET A 499 -17.57 -8.82 8.62
N THR A 500 -18.48 -9.76 8.42
CA THR A 500 -19.20 -9.91 7.15
C THR A 500 -20.51 -9.13 7.24
N THR A 501 -20.77 -8.21 6.30
CA THR A 501 -22.02 -7.42 6.27
C THR A 501 -22.69 -7.50 4.91
N ARG A 502 -24.02 -7.32 4.89
CA ARG A 502 -24.78 -7.19 3.65
C ARG A 502 -24.71 -5.76 3.12
N ASP A 503 -24.51 -5.62 1.81
CA ASP A 503 -24.52 -4.33 1.14
C ASP A 503 -25.89 -3.62 1.24
N GLY A 504 -25.89 -2.30 1.41
CA GLY A 504 -27.10 -1.50 1.62
C GLY A 504 -27.70 -1.57 3.02
N HIS A 505 -26.94 -2.10 4.00
CA HIS A 505 -27.33 -2.19 5.39
C HIS A 505 -26.19 -1.78 6.35
N PRO A 506 -26.04 -0.48 6.69
CA PRO A 506 -26.76 0.68 6.15
C PRO A 506 -26.10 1.31 4.93
N HIS A 507 -24.79 1.12 4.74
CA HIS A 507 -23.99 1.77 3.70
C HIS A 507 -23.90 0.91 2.43
N VAL A 508 -23.64 1.55 1.29
CA VAL A 508 -23.52 0.92 -0.04
C VAL A 508 -22.10 1.08 -0.57
N TYR A 509 -21.48 -0.05 -0.96
CA TYR A 509 -20.16 -0.04 -1.57
C TYR A 509 -20.14 0.71 -2.92
N GLY A 510 -19.09 1.50 -3.13
CA GLY A 510 -18.89 2.29 -4.36
C GLY A 510 -19.59 3.65 -4.36
N PHE A 511 -20.46 3.92 -3.37
CA PHE A 511 -21.12 5.21 -3.20
C PHE A 511 -20.80 5.82 -1.84
N ASP A 512 -21.07 5.08 -0.77
CA ASP A 512 -20.86 5.56 0.59
C ASP A 512 -19.43 5.28 1.05
N TYR A 513 -18.86 4.14 0.62
CA TYR A 513 -17.50 3.74 0.98
C TYR A 513 -16.82 2.93 -0.12
N LEU A 514 -15.49 2.95 -0.10
CA LEU A 514 -14.57 2.15 -0.87
C LEU A 514 -13.63 1.38 0.07
N VAL A 515 -12.83 0.48 -0.50
CA VAL A 515 -11.72 -0.14 0.25
C VAL A 515 -10.79 0.99 0.74
N GLY A 516 -10.17 0.82 1.91
CA GLY A 516 -9.31 1.83 2.53
C GLY A 516 -10.03 2.87 3.37
N ASP A 517 -11.34 3.13 3.17
CA ASP A 517 -12.08 4.12 3.96
C ASP A 517 -12.15 3.74 5.45
N ARG A 518 -12.21 4.76 6.31
CA ARG A 518 -12.34 4.59 7.77
C ARG A 518 -13.78 4.36 8.16
N GLY A 519 -14.02 3.34 8.97
CA GLY A 519 -15.31 3.02 9.55
C GLY A 519 -15.23 2.82 11.06
N MET A 520 -16.38 2.98 11.71
CA MET A 520 -16.60 2.62 13.10
C MET A 520 -17.50 1.39 13.18
N TRP A 521 -17.08 0.43 13.96
CA TRP A 521 -17.72 -0.89 14.11
C TRP A 521 -18.02 -1.12 15.57
N GLU A 522 -19.26 -1.50 15.86
CA GLU A 522 -19.63 -1.99 17.18
C GLU A 522 -19.50 -3.52 17.18
N VAL A 523 -18.63 -4.04 18.03
CA VAL A 523 -18.50 -5.49 18.28
C VAL A 523 -18.55 -5.69 19.78
N ASP A 524 -19.52 -6.49 20.25
CA ASP A 524 -19.71 -6.75 21.68
C ASP A 524 -19.85 -5.46 22.52
N SER A 525 -20.64 -4.49 22.01
CA SER A 525 -20.87 -3.16 22.61
C SER A 525 -19.64 -2.25 22.73
N ILE A 526 -18.50 -2.62 22.14
CA ILE A 526 -17.30 -1.78 22.06
C ILE A 526 -17.20 -1.18 20.66
N TYR A 527 -16.92 0.12 20.60
CA TYR A 527 -16.72 0.84 19.33
C TYR A 527 -15.25 0.79 18.93
N TYR A 528 -15.00 0.29 17.74
CA TYR A 528 -13.68 0.22 17.15
C TYR A 528 -13.61 1.09 15.91
N VAL A 529 -12.53 1.85 15.74
CA VAL A 529 -12.30 2.68 14.54
C VAL A 529 -11.12 2.11 13.76
N ASN A 530 -11.36 1.70 12.51
CA ASN A 530 -10.28 1.20 11.65
C ASN A 530 -10.59 1.44 10.16
N ASN A 531 -9.62 1.17 9.28
CA ASN A 531 -9.78 1.22 7.83
C ASN A 531 -10.30 -0.13 7.31
N ILE A 532 -11.12 -0.08 6.25
CA ILE A 532 -11.55 -1.26 5.50
C ILE A 532 -10.34 -1.80 4.73
N ARG A 533 -9.84 -2.97 5.10
CA ARG A 533 -8.63 -3.54 4.50
C ARG A 533 -8.91 -4.40 3.27
N GLY A 534 -10.08 -5.02 3.23
CA GLY A 534 -10.41 -5.91 2.13
C GLY A 534 -11.89 -6.03 1.94
N MET A 535 -12.28 -6.33 0.70
CA MET A 535 -13.64 -6.69 0.36
C MET A 535 -13.61 -7.88 -0.57
N LYS A 536 -14.36 -8.91 -0.22
CA LYS A 536 -14.56 -10.11 -1.03
C LYS A 536 -16.00 -10.14 -1.53
N TRP A 537 -16.16 -10.45 -2.81
CA TRP A 537 -17.44 -10.71 -3.45
C TRP A 537 -17.51 -12.19 -3.79
N SER A 538 -18.63 -12.81 -3.47
CA SER A 538 -18.94 -14.16 -3.90
C SER A 538 -20.29 -14.19 -4.60
N VAL A 539 -20.33 -14.88 -5.74
CA VAL A 539 -21.52 -15.11 -6.54
C VAL A 539 -21.63 -16.61 -6.78
N THR A 540 -22.82 -17.15 -6.54
CA THR A 540 -23.13 -18.55 -6.84
C THR A 540 -24.50 -18.61 -7.48
N ASP A 541 -24.77 -19.60 -8.31
CA ASP A 541 -26.07 -19.80 -8.98
C ASP A 541 -27.29 -19.73 -8.02
N LYS A 542 -27.12 -20.23 -6.77
CA LYS A 542 -28.19 -20.26 -5.76
C LYS A 542 -28.28 -19.01 -4.89
N THR A 543 -27.23 -18.18 -4.85
CA THR A 543 -27.13 -17.05 -3.93
C THR A 543 -26.71 -15.79 -4.66
N PRO A 544 -27.49 -14.69 -4.56
CA PRO A 544 -27.09 -13.42 -5.15
C PRO A 544 -25.76 -12.96 -4.56
N MET A 545 -25.08 -12.03 -5.24
CA MET A 545 -23.78 -11.52 -4.84
C MET A 545 -23.75 -11.13 -3.35
N THR A 546 -22.84 -11.74 -2.59
CA THR A 546 -22.63 -11.41 -1.17
C THR A 546 -21.29 -10.74 -0.99
N HIS A 547 -21.24 -9.76 -0.07
CA HIS A 547 -20.03 -9.00 0.23
C HIS A 547 -19.52 -9.40 1.61
N SER A 548 -18.23 -9.67 1.74
CA SER A 548 -17.57 -9.83 3.03
C SER A 548 -16.53 -8.75 3.17
N LEU A 549 -16.59 -7.99 4.27
CA LEU A 549 -15.60 -6.97 4.57
C LEU A 549 -14.55 -7.55 5.53
N THR A 550 -13.31 -7.17 5.30
CA THR A 550 -12.21 -7.44 6.22
C THR A 550 -11.75 -6.10 6.77
N ILE A 551 -11.74 -5.98 8.09
CA ILE A 551 -11.55 -4.72 8.80
C ILE A 551 -10.35 -4.86 9.72
N GLY A 552 -9.33 -4.02 9.52
CA GLY A 552 -8.09 -4.15 10.27
C GLY A 552 -7.34 -5.46 9.98
N LYS A 553 -6.19 -5.61 10.65
CA LYS A 553 -5.27 -6.74 10.52
C LYS A 553 -4.61 -6.95 11.88
N ALA A 554 -4.27 -8.19 12.23
CA ALA A 554 -3.23 -8.42 13.24
C ALA A 554 -1.92 -7.85 12.67
N ARG A 555 -1.48 -6.69 13.17
CA ARG A 555 -0.32 -5.95 12.66
C ARG A 555 0.96 -6.77 12.84
N ASP A 556 1.46 -7.44 11.80
CA ASP A 556 2.70 -8.24 11.91
C ASP A 556 3.99 -7.44 11.72
N HIS A 557 3.90 -6.20 11.22
CA HIS A 557 5.02 -5.30 10.99
C HIS A 557 4.76 -3.90 11.55
N ASP A 558 5.80 -3.24 12.07
CA ASP A 558 5.74 -1.86 12.56
C ASP A 558 5.79 -0.87 11.37
N PRO A 559 4.75 -0.03 11.18
CA PRO A 559 4.74 0.97 10.11
C PRO A 559 5.82 2.05 10.29
N PHE A 560 6.09 2.43 11.55
CA PHE A 560 7.11 3.44 11.89
C PHE A 560 8.51 2.92 11.61
N GLU A 561 8.75 1.62 11.86
CA GLU A 561 10.01 0.98 11.54
C GLU A 561 10.28 0.96 10.04
N ALA A 562 9.29 0.68 9.20
CA ALA A 562 9.54 0.68 7.76
C ALA A 562 9.84 2.07 7.22
N GLY A 563 9.20 3.11 7.76
CA GLY A 563 9.55 4.50 7.44
C GLY A 563 10.90 4.89 7.98
N MET A 564 11.25 4.45 9.19
CA MET A 564 12.58 4.63 9.77
C MET A 564 13.65 3.77 9.10
N LYS A 565 13.30 2.65 8.45
CA LYS A 565 14.18 1.78 7.67
C LYS A 565 14.42 2.38 6.30
N ALA A 566 13.40 2.90 5.63
CA ALA A 566 13.57 3.74 4.45
C ALA A 566 14.45 4.95 4.79
N LEU A 567 14.21 5.63 5.91
CA LEU A 567 15.05 6.72 6.42
C LEU A 567 16.47 6.31 6.75
N ALA A 568 16.67 5.21 7.46
CA ALA A 568 17.99 4.72 7.82
C ALA A 568 18.72 4.22 6.57
N ASP A 569 18.02 3.65 5.60
CA ASP A 569 18.58 3.31 4.30
C ASP A 569 18.97 4.56 3.51
N GLY A 570 18.15 5.61 3.57
CA GLY A 570 18.45 6.94 3.03
C GLY A 570 19.62 7.61 3.75
N TRP A 571 19.68 7.53 5.09
CA TRP A 571 20.72 8.11 5.92
C TRP A 571 22.04 7.34 5.84
N ASN A 572 22.00 6.02 5.73
CA ASN A 572 23.16 5.20 5.42
C ASN A 572 23.62 5.44 3.98
N ALA A 573 22.71 5.73 3.04
CA ALA A 573 23.09 6.14 1.68
C ALA A 573 23.75 7.53 1.67
N ILE A 574 23.19 8.51 2.37
CA ILE A 574 23.75 9.85 2.57
C ILE A 574 25.09 9.75 3.32
N GLY A 575 25.16 8.93 4.37
CA GLY A 575 26.38 8.64 5.11
C GLY A 575 27.45 7.93 4.27
N SER A 576 27.06 7.08 3.32
CA SER A 576 27.99 6.48 2.33
C SER A 576 28.44 7.47 1.25
N LEU A 577 27.66 8.53 1.00
CA LEU A 577 27.99 9.64 0.11
C LEU A 577 28.96 10.61 0.79
N ILE A 578 28.72 10.93 2.06
CA ILE A 578 29.59 11.79 2.89
C ILE A 578 30.89 11.04 3.25
N GLY A 579 30.81 9.75 3.59
CA GLY A 579 31.98 8.90 3.85
C GLY A 579 32.79 8.56 2.59
N GLY A 580 32.14 8.52 1.42
CA GLY A 580 32.82 8.38 0.12
C GLY A 580 33.53 9.66 -0.32
N ALA A 581 32.99 10.84 0.03
CA ALA A 581 33.63 12.12 -0.22
C ALA A 581 34.84 12.39 0.69
N ALA A 582 34.89 11.79 1.88
CA ALA A 582 36.01 11.91 2.82
C ALA A 582 37.24 11.05 2.47
N ILE A 583 37.15 10.19 1.43
CA ILE A 583 38.28 9.37 0.93
C ILE A 583 38.78 9.90 -0.44
N ALA A 584 38.18 10.97 -0.97
CA ALA A 584 38.57 11.60 -2.23
C ALA A 584 38.93 13.10 -2.07
N ALA A 585 39.43 13.49 -0.89
CA ALA A 585 40.03 14.80 -0.62
C ALA A 585 41.44 14.63 -0.03
#